data_AF-A0A3B0IRU0-F1
#
_entry.id   AF-A0A3B0IRU0-F1
#
_cell.length_a   1.000
_cell.length_b   1.000
_cell.length_c   1.000
_cell.angle_alpha   90.00
_cell.angle_beta   90.00
_cell.angle_gamma   90.00
#
_symmetry.space_group_name_H-M   'P 1'
#
loop_
_entity.id
_entity.type
_entity.pdbx_description
1 polymer ?
#
loop_
_entity_poly.entity_id
_entity_poly.type
_entity_poly.pdbx_seq_one_letter_code
_entity_poly.pdbx_strand_id
1 'polypeptide(L)'
;MFSINKINVNPLPNYQFDSQRASPPLSTIEKQHIYFLNSLYTNENISHPLHSYDEALALLTPLYDKDYIENKSKINFVSTMNEYNQSAAYKKCSFIDWYTIRDYQYSRYAYLNNMLKLSTSFNHHHPLIKQLAQALMHLSLLDNYNNKFTPTMLYRGEVRKFSDMFYLKVNGPYTPTSFFSTTKEPNGVIPFLKEIQALAGNEVNVLYEIQHTEPLVGANISDLLKDDHQEVLF
;
A
#
# COMPACT_ATOMS: atom_id res chain seq x y z
N MET A 1 31.23 18.15 3.97
CA MET A 1 31.22 18.91 2.70
C MET A 1 31.78 17.98 1.64
N PHE A 2 30.93 17.39 0.80
CA PHE A 2 31.36 16.51 -0.29
C PHE A 2 31.04 17.19 -1.61
N SER A 3 32.08 17.45 -2.41
CA SER A 3 31.99 18.00 -3.76
C SER A 3 31.99 16.85 -4.76
N ILE A 4 30.90 16.72 -5.54
CA ILE A 4 30.83 15.79 -6.67
C ILE A 4 31.22 16.57 -7.92
N ASN A 5 32.48 16.43 -8.33
CA ASN A 5 32.97 16.95 -9.60
C ASN A 5 32.74 15.88 -10.68
N LYS A 6 31.72 16.11 -11.52
CA LYS A 6 31.28 15.33 -12.71
C LYS A 6 30.35 14.15 -12.42
N ILE A 7 29.10 14.29 -12.85
CA ILE A 7 28.20 13.19 -13.16
C ILE A 7 28.59 12.71 -14.56
N ASN A 8 29.21 11.53 -14.65
CA ASN A 8 29.46 10.88 -15.93
C ASN A 8 28.16 10.19 -16.34
N VAL A 9 27.38 10.84 -17.19
CA VAL A 9 26.19 10.24 -17.80
C VAL A 9 26.70 9.24 -18.83
N ASN A 10 26.88 7.99 -18.44
CA ASN A 10 26.98 6.93 -19.44
C ASN A 10 25.65 6.94 -20.21
N PRO A 11 25.64 7.21 -21.53
CA PRO A 11 24.44 7.01 -22.30
C PRO A 11 24.04 5.55 -22.13
N LEU A 12 22.79 5.33 -21.70
CA LEU A 12 22.20 3.99 -21.64
C LEU A 12 22.53 3.27 -22.95
N PRO A 13 22.90 1.97 -22.92
CA PRO A 13 23.16 1.22 -24.13
C PRO A 13 21.97 1.39 -25.07
N ASN A 14 22.26 1.82 -26.31
CA ASN A 14 21.29 2.04 -27.38
C ASN A 14 20.28 0.88 -27.40
N TYR A 15 19.10 1.10 -26.80
CA TYR A 15 17.94 0.25 -27.02
C TYR A 15 17.52 0.53 -28.47
N GLN A 16 18.06 -0.27 -29.40
CA GLN A 16 17.46 -0.37 -30.72
C GLN A 16 16.05 -0.92 -30.48
N PHE A 17 15.05 -0.04 -30.60
CA PHE A 17 13.65 -0.44 -30.68
C PHE A 17 13.52 -1.35 -31.89
N ASP A 18 13.45 -2.66 -31.62
CA ASP A 18 13.10 -3.66 -32.62
C ASP A 18 11.63 -3.44 -32.99
N SER A 19 11.40 -2.59 -34.00
CA SER A 19 10.08 -2.13 -34.44
C SER A 19 9.21 -3.24 -35.04
N GLN A 20 9.70 -4.48 -35.05
CA GLN A 20 9.03 -5.65 -35.62
C GLN A 20 8.44 -6.62 -34.58
N ARG A 21 8.70 -6.44 -33.27
CA ARG A 21 7.94 -7.13 -32.24
C ARG A 21 6.77 -6.25 -31.81
N ALA A 22 5.56 -6.65 -32.18
CA ALA A 22 4.36 -6.11 -31.53
C ALA A 22 4.52 -6.32 -30.03
N SER A 23 4.75 -5.23 -29.28
CA SER A 23 4.76 -5.29 -27.82
C SER A 23 3.43 -5.91 -27.37
N PRO A 24 3.47 -6.87 -26.43
CA PRO A 24 2.23 -7.41 -25.88
C PRO A 24 1.38 -6.24 -25.35
N PRO A 25 0.04 -6.33 -25.46
CA PRO A 25 -0.82 -5.28 -24.94
C PRO A 25 -0.58 -5.12 -23.44
N LEU A 26 -0.49 -3.87 -23.00
CA LEU A 26 -0.31 -3.54 -21.59
C LEU A 26 -1.43 -4.17 -20.74
N SER A 27 -1.05 -4.74 -19.60
CA SER A 27 -1.98 -5.22 -18.59
C SER A 27 -2.79 -4.05 -17.98
N THR A 28 -3.90 -4.38 -17.31
CA THR A 28 -4.74 -3.39 -16.64
C THR A 28 -3.95 -2.58 -15.60
N ILE A 29 -3.11 -3.27 -14.82
CA ILE A 29 -2.24 -2.67 -13.80
C ILE A 29 -1.24 -1.69 -14.43
N GLU A 30 -0.60 -2.06 -15.55
CA GLU A 30 0.35 -1.18 -16.24
C GLU A 30 -0.36 0.05 -16.84
N LYS A 31 -1.54 -0.14 -17.44
CA LYS A 31 -2.35 0.98 -17.96
C LYS A 31 -2.73 1.95 -16.84
N GLN A 32 -3.17 1.42 -15.70
CA GLN A 32 -3.50 2.22 -14.53
C GLN A 32 -2.28 3.00 -14.02
N HIS A 33 -1.11 2.36 -13.97
CA HIS A 33 0.13 3.00 -13.54
C HIS A 33 0.57 4.13 -14.47
N ILE A 34 0.55 3.89 -15.79
CA ILE A 34 0.90 4.91 -16.79
C ILE A 34 -0.08 6.10 -16.72
N TYR A 35 -1.38 5.82 -16.58
CA TYR A 35 -2.37 6.87 -16.41
C TYR A 35 -2.10 7.71 -15.16
N PHE A 36 -1.83 7.06 -14.02
CA PHE A 36 -1.46 7.73 -12.78
C PHE A 36 -0.23 8.65 -12.95
N LEU A 37 0.85 8.15 -13.57
CA LEU A 37 2.06 8.93 -13.82
C LEU A 37 1.81 10.12 -14.74
N ASN A 38 1.00 9.93 -15.79
CA ASN A 38 0.63 11.01 -16.71
C ASN A 38 -0.14 12.10 -15.96
N SER A 39 -1.16 11.74 -15.17
CA SER A 39 -1.94 12.69 -14.38
C SER A 39 -1.10 13.46 -13.37
N LEU A 40 -0.13 12.81 -12.71
CA LEU A 40 0.84 13.48 -11.84
C LEU A 40 1.66 14.53 -12.62
N TYR A 41 2.18 14.16 -13.79
CA TYR A 41 3.04 15.02 -14.59
C TYR A 41 2.29 16.20 -15.22
N THR A 42 1.05 15.99 -15.65
CA THR A 42 0.17 17.05 -16.20
C THR A 42 -0.49 17.89 -15.11
N ASN A 43 -0.32 17.53 -13.83
CA ASN A 43 -0.99 18.15 -12.69
C ASN A 43 -2.52 18.15 -12.82
N GLU A 44 -3.05 17.09 -13.44
CA GLU A 44 -4.49 16.82 -13.57
C GLU A 44 -4.97 15.94 -12.42
N ASN A 45 -6.29 15.78 -12.29
CA ASN A 45 -6.85 14.84 -11.34
C ASN A 45 -6.44 13.41 -11.73
N ILE A 46 -6.02 12.61 -10.74
CA ILE A 46 -5.65 11.20 -10.92
C ILE A 46 -6.81 10.32 -11.39
N SER A 47 -8.04 10.76 -11.18
CA SER A 47 -9.27 10.08 -11.58
C SER A 47 -10.40 11.11 -11.71
N HIS A 48 -11.55 10.67 -12.19
CA HIS A 48 -12.79 11.45 -12.18
C HIS A 48 -13.71 11.06 -11.02
N PRO A 49 -14.64 11.96 -10.62
CA PRO A 49 -15.75 11.60 -9.75
C PRO A 49 -16.63 10.53 -10.39
N LEU A 50 -17.14 9.61 -9.57
CA LEU A 50 -18.04 8.56 -10.04
C LEU A 50 -19.48 9.07 -10.05
N HIS A 51 -20.22 8.79 -11.12
CA HIS A 51 -21.57 9.30 -11.31
C HIS A 51 -22.65 8.26 -11.05
N SER A 52 -22.30 6.97 -11.04
CA SER A 52 -23.24 5.89 -10.80
C SER A 52 -22.64 4.69 -10.09
N TYR A 53 -23.52 3.90 -9.49
CA TYR A 53 -23.20 2.60 -8.92
C TYR A 53 -22.58 1.65 -9.96
N ASP A 54 -23.15 1.59 -11.16
CA ASP A 54 -22.70 0.68 -12.21
C ASP A 54 -21.30 1.04 -12.72
N GLU A 55 -21.01 2.34 -12.82
CA GLU A 55 -19.66 2.83 -13.16
C GLU A 55 -18.65 2.39 -12.10
N ALA A 56 -18.95 2.62 -10.83
CA ALA A 56 -18.09 2.23 -9.72
C ALA A 56 -17.86 0.70 -9.69
N LEU A 57 -18.92 -0.08 -9.92
CA LEU A 57 -18.87 -1.53 -9.89
C LEU A 57 -18.04 -2.08 -11.07
N ALA A 58 -18.19 -1.51 -12.26
CA ALA A 58 -17.42 -1.89 -13.44
C ALA A 58 -15.91 -1.74 -13.23
N LEU A 59 -15.48 -0.76 -12.44
CA LEU A 59 -14.06 -0.58 -12.09
C LEU A 59 -13.51 -1.68 -11.17
N LEU A 60 -14.35 -2.26 -10.31
CA LEU A 60 -13.92 -3.24 -9.30
C LEU A 60 -14.07 -4.70 -9.75
N THR A 61 -15.06 -5.00 -10.60
CA THR A 61 -15.37 -6.37 -11.06
C THR A 61 -14.23 -7.13 -11.75
N PRO A 62 -13.19 -6.49 -12.35
CA PRO A 62 -12.01 -7.22 -12.81
C PRO A 62 -11.17 -7.84 -11.69
N LEU A 63 -11.30 -7.38 -10.44
CA LEU A 63 -10.52 -7.83 -9.29
C LEU A 63 -11.36 -8.47 -8.19
N TYR A 64 -12.63 -8.08 -8.08
CA TYR A 64 -13.50 -8.45 -6.99
C TYR A 64 -14.77 -9.13 -7.52
N ASP A 65 -15.15 -10.23 -6.89
CA ASP A 65 -16.46 -10.83 -7.12
C ASP A 65 -17.56 -9.84 -6.71
N LYS A 66 -18.57 -9.67 -7.56
CA LYS A 66 -19.70 -8.77 -7.30
C LYS A 66 -20.39 -9.09 -5.97
N ASP A 67 -20.66 -10.37 -5.71
CA ASP A 67 -21.26 -10.84 -4.45
C ASP A 67 -20.39 -10.48 -3.23
N TYR A 68 -19.06 -10.46 -3.40
CA TYR A 68 -18.20 -10.01 -2.32
C TYR A 68 -18.40 -8.52 -2.02
N ILE A 69 -18.40 -7.68 -3.05
CA ILE A 69 -18.58 -6.22 -2.91
C ILE A 69 -19.93 -5.92 -2.25
N GLU A 70 -20.99 -6.59 -2.68
CA GLU A 70 -22.35 -6.30 -2.26
C GLU A 70 -22.71 -6.88 -0.89
N ASN A 71 -22.22 -8.09 -0.58
CA ASN A 71 -22.78 -8.87 0.53
C ASN A 71 -21.75 -9.35 1.58
N LYS A 72 -20.46 -9.41 1.25
CA LYS A 72 -19.43 -10.00 2.14
C LYS A 72 -18.43 -9.00 2.68
N SER A 73 -18.15 -7.93 1.94
CA SER A 73 -17.23 -6.89 2.41
C SER A 73 -17.82 -6.17 3.62
N LYS A 74 -16.96 -5.81 4.57
CA LYS A 74 -17.37 -5.00 5.74
C LYS A 74 -17.51 -3.52 5.40
N ILE A 75 -17.05 -3.09 4.22
CA ILE A 75 -17.22 -1.71 3.76
C ILE A 75 -18.51 -1.57 2.95
N ASN A 76 -19.30 -0.55 3.28
CA ASN A 76 -20.49 -0.22 2.49
C ASN A 76 -20.05 0.40 1.16
N PHE A 77 -20.37 -0.28 0.05
CA PHE A 77 -19.90 0.12 -1.27
C PHE A 77 -20.44 1.49 -1.71
N VAL A 78 -21.73 1.75 -1.51
CA VAL A 78 -22.37 3.04 -1.88
C VAL A 78 -21.79 4.18 -1.05
N SER A 79 -21.62 3.98 0.26
CA SER A 79 -20.98 4.96 1.15
C SER A 79 -19.55 5.25 0.70
N THR A 80 -18.79 4.21 0.37
CA THR A 80 -17.39 4.34 -0.08
C THR A 80 -17.27 5.14 -1.38
N MET A 81 -18.17 4.91 -2.35
CA MET A 81 -18.25 5.70 -3.58
C MET A 81 -18.57 7.18 -3.28
N ASN A 82 -19.55 7.43 -2.42
CA ASN A 82 -19.93 8.79 -2.04
C ASN A 82 -18.79 9.52 -1.30
N GLU A 83 -18.13 8.83 -0.38
CA GLU A 83 -16.98 9.35 0.37
C GLU A 83 -15.80 9.67 -0.56
N TYR A 84 -15.52 8.82 -1.55
CA TYR A 84 -14.49 9.06 -2.56
C TYR A 84 -14.74 10.37 -3.33
N ASN A 85 -15.98 10.59 -3.75
CA ASN A 85 -16.37 11.82 -4.45
C ASN A 85 -16.30 13.05 -3.53
N GLN A 86 -16.87 12.97 -2.33
CA GLN A 86 -16.97 14.10 -1.40
C GLN A 86 -15.62 14.52 -0.81
N SER A 87 -14.71 13.57 -0.59
CA SER A 87 -13.36 13.83 -0.10
C SER A 87 -12.41 14.37 -1.18
N ALA A 88 -12.86 14.46 -2.42
CA ALA A 88 -12.01 14.75 -3.58
C ALA A 88 -10.81 13.80 -3.70
N ALA A 89 -10.97 12.55 -3.27
CA ALA A 89 -9.96 11.51 -3.34
C ALA A 89 -9.52 11.19 -4.77
N TYR A 90 -10.41 11.40 -5.74
CA TYR A 90 -10.11 11.29 -7.17
C TYR A 90 -8.98 12.22 -7.63
N LYS A 91 -8.62 13.25 -6.84
CA LYS A 91 -7.45 14.10 -7.10
C LYS A 91 -6.14 13.44 -6.67
N LYS A 92 -6.18 12.41 -5.82
CA LYS A 92 -5.03 11.75 -5.20
C LYS A 92 -4.82 10.32 -5.71
N CYS A 93 -5.88 9.57 -5.96
CA CYS A 93 -5.79 8.19 -6.41
C CYS A 93 -6.98 7.81 -7.29
N SER A 94 -6.90 6.64 -7.91
CA SER A 94 -8.03 6.04 -8.63
C SER A 94 -9.02 5.38 -7.66
N PHE A 95 -10.26 5.17 -8.10
CA PHE A 95 -11.26 4.55 -7.22
C PHE A 95 -10.91 3.11 -6.84
N ILE A 96 -10.29 2.36 -7.75
CA ILE A 96 -9.85 0.98 -7.46
C ILE A 96 -8.72 0.97 -6.41
N ASP A 97 -7.79 1.94 -6.45
CA ASP A 97 -6.75 2.08 -5.41
C ASP A 97 -7.38 2.42 -4.06
N TRP A 98 -8.28 3.41 -4.04
CA TRP A 98 -9.02 3.82 -2.85
C TRP A 98 -9.79 2.65 -2.22
N TYR A 99 -10.59 1.95 -3.02
CA TYR A 99 -11.39 0.82 -2.55
C TYR A 99 -10.50 -0.31 -2.03
N THR A 100 -9.39 -0.60 -2.72
CA THR A 100 -8.47 -1.67 -2.31
C THR A 100 -7.82 -1.38 -0.95
N ILE A 101 -7.44 -0.13 -0.69
CA ILE A 101 -6.87 0.28 0.61
C ILE A 101 -7.92 0.16 1.72
N ARG A 102 -9.15 0.64 1.49
CA ARG A 102 -10.24 0.50 2.48
C ARG A 102 -10.59 -0.96 2.74
N ASP A 103 -10.67 -1.77 1.69
CA ASP A 103 -10.98 -3.19 1.82
C ASP A 103 -9.88 -3.94 2.58
N TYR A 104 -8.60 -3.61 2.34
CA TYR A 104 -7.50 -4.13 3.14
C TYR A 104 -7.71 -3.77 4.62
N GLN A 105 -7.89 -2.50 4.94
CA GLN A 105 -7.96 -2.04 6.33
C GLN A 105 -9.15 -2.67 7.09
N TYR A 106 -10.35 -2.64 6.52
CA TYR A 106 -11.56 -3.00 7.25
C TYR A 106 -12.00 -4.46 7.06
N SER A 107 -11.71 -5.07 5.91
CA SER A 107 -12.25 -6.40 5.56
C SER A 107 -11.18 -7.50 5.51
N ARG A 108 -10.02 -7.22 4.88
CA ARG A 108 -9.13 -8.29 4.37
C ARG A 108 -7.69 -8.28 4.88
N TYR A 109 -7.26 -7.38 5.76
CA TYR A 109 -5.84 -7.33 6.20
C TYR A 109 -5.34 -8.69 6.69
N ALA A 110 -6.13 -9.38 7.51
CA ALA A 110 -5.77 -10.69 8.03
C ALA A 110 -5.68 -11.74 6.92
N TYR A 111 -6.62 -11.74 5.98
CA TYR A 111 -6.63 -12.67 4.85
C TYR A 111 -5.41 -12.48 3.94
N LEU A 112 -5.14 -11.24 3.51
CA LEU A 112 -4.03 -10.93 2.60
C LEU A 112 -2.67 -11.16 3.27
N ASN A 113 -2.52 -10.78 4.54
CA ASN A 113 -1.27 -11.01 5.28
C ASN A 113 -1.04 -12.50 5.56
N ASN A 114 -2.08 -13.28 5.87
CA ASN A 114 -1.94 -14.72 6.04
C ASN A 114 -1.59 -15.42 4.73
N MET A 115 -2.15 -14.96 3.60
CA MET A 115 -1.80 -15.46 2.27
C MET A 115 -0.31 -15.21 1.97
N LEU A 116 0.21 -14.01 2.25
CA LEU A 116 1.62 -13.68 2.06
C LEU A 116 2.57 -14.49 2.97
N LYS A 117 2.18 -14.75 4.22
CA LYS A 117 2.96 -15.56 5.19
C LYS A 117 3.18 -17.01 4.76
N LEU A 118 2.34 -17.56 3.87
CA LEU A 118 2.55 -18.89 3.30
C LEU A 118 3.66 -18.91 2.24
N SER A 119 4.15 -17.74 1.83
CA SER A 119 5.33 -17.51 0.97
C SER A 119 5.40 -18.36 -0.30
N THR A 120 4.25 -18.70 -0.90
CA THR A 120 4.22 -19.31 -2.23
C THR A 120 4.33 -18.23 -3.31
N SER A 121 5.02 -18.52 -4.42
CA SER A 121 5.11 -17.59 -5.56
C SER A 121 3.73 -17.19 -6.09
N PHE A 122 2.77 -18.12 -6.06
CA PHE A 122 1.37 -17.88 -6.42
C PHE A 122 0.74 -16.76 -5.59
N ASN A 123 0.98 -16.75 -4.27
CA ASN A 123 0.40 -15.75 -3.36
C ASN A 123 0.91 -14.34 -3.67
N HIS A 124 2.21 -14.18 -3.93
CA HIS A 124 2.76 -12.87 -4.33
C HIS A 124 2.25 -12.40 -5.70
N HIS A 125 1.71 -13.29 -6.52
CA HIS A 125 1.11 -12.96 -7.80
C HIS A 125 -0.41 -12.80 -7.75
N HIS A 126 -1.03 -12.93 -6.58
CA HIS A 126 -2.46 -12.77 -6.42
C HIS A 126 -2.91 -11.34 -6.86
N PRO A 127 -3.94 -11.19 -7.70
CA PRO A 127 -4.36 -9.90 -8.24
C PRO A 127 -4.60 -8.82 -7.17
N LEU A 128 -5.26 -9.16 -6.07
CA LEU A 128 -5.51 -8.21 -4.96
C LEU A 128 -4.23 -7.77 -4.24
N ILE A 129 -3.22 -8.63 -4.12
CA ILE A 129 -1.92 -8.25 -3.52
C ILE A 129 -1.21 -7.28 -4.46
N LYS A 130 -1.22 -7.55 -5.77
CA LYS A 130 -0.64 -6.65 -6.76
C LYS A 130 -1.34 -5.29 -6.79
N GLN A 131 -2.68 -5.27 -6.75
CA GLN A 131 -3.44 -4.03 -6.71
C GLN A 131 -3.14 -3.21 -5.45
N LEU A 132 -3.08 -3.86 -4.28
CA LEU A 132 -2.75 -3.16 -3.04
C LEU A 132 -1.33 -2.60 -3.10
N ALA A 133 -0.33 -3.40 -3.49
CA ALA A 133 1.04 -2.92 -3.65
C ALA A 133 1.14 -1.74 -4.63
N GLN A 134 0.40 -1.79 -5.74
CA GLN A 134 0.32 -0.68 -6.69
C GLN A 134 -0.33 0.57 -6.08
N ALA A 135 -1.44 0.42 -5.36
CA ALA A 135 -2.13 1.53 -4.70
C ALA A 135 -1.22 2.25 -3.68
N LEU A 136 -0.45 1.48 -2.90
CA LEU A 136 0.53 2.03 -1.95
C LEU A 136 1.66 2.75 -2.70
N MET A 137 2.21 2.14 -3.75
CA MET A 137 3.21 2.78 -4.60
C MET A 137 2.71 4.12 -5.18
N HIS A 138 1.48 4.17 -5.67
CA HIS A 138 0.87 5.41 -6.17
C HIS A 138 0.83 6.50 -5.09
N LEU A 139 0.44 6.17 -3.86
CA LEU A 139 0.41 7.14 -2.77
C LEU A 139 1.81 7.63 -2.38
N SER A 140 2.77 6.72 -2.24
CA SER A 140 4.16 7.10 -1.96
C SER A 140 4.75 8.00 -3.05
N LEU A 141 4.45 7.72 -4.33
CA LEU A 141 4.86 8.56 -5.45
C LEU A 141 4.19 9.95 -5.40
N LEU A 142 2.90 10.02 -5.08
CA LEU A 142 2.17 11.29 -4.93
C LEU A 142 2.76 12.14 -3.80
N ASP A 143 3.04 11.54 -2.63
CA ASP A 143 3.60 12.25 -1.49
C ASP A 143 5.02 12.75 -1.78
N ASN A 144 5.83 11.93 -2.44
CA ASN A 144 7.16 12.30 -2.92
C ASN A 144 7.08 13.45 -3.94
N TYR A 145 6.23 13.34 -4.96
CA TYR A 145 6.05 14.37 -6.00
C TYR A 145 5.65 15.72 -5.41
N ASN A 146 4.76 15.71 -4.42
CA ASN A 146 4.31 16.93 -3.76
C ASN A 146 5.28 17.45 -2.67
N ASN A 147 6.43 16.80 -2.47
CA ASN A 147 7.41 17.12 -1.42
C ASN A 147 6.78 17.22 -0.01
N LYS A 148 5.81 16.35 0.29
CA LYS A 148 5.09 16.36 1.58
C LYS A 148 5.78 15.54 2.68
N PHE A 149 6.87 14.87 2.34
CA PHE A 149 7.51 13.94 3.24
C PHE A 149 8.37 14.64 4.28
N THR A 150 8.15 14.28 5.55
CA THR A 150 9.04 14.61 6.65
C THR A 150 9.45 13.29 7.31
N PRO A 151 10.77 13.03 7.48
CA PRO A 151 11.21 11.87 8.23
C PRO A 151 10.52 11.79 9.60
N THR A 152 10.03 10.61 9.95
CA THR A 152 9.19 10.45 11.14
C THR A 152 9.43 9.10 11.80
N MET A 153 9.14 9.03 13.10
CA MET A 153 9.15 7.77 13.83
C MET A 153 7.78 7.10 13.68
N LEU A 154 7.83 5.82 13.35
CA LEU A 154 6.67 4.96 13.24
C LEU A 154 6.78 3.82 14.26
N TYR A 155 5.62 3.35 14.68
CA TYR A 155 5.48 2.35 15.71
C TYR A 155 4.62 1.19 15.23
N ARG A 156 4.97 -0.01 15.66
CA ARG A 156 4.14 -1.20 15.49
C ARG A 156 4.25 -2.08 16.71
N GLY A 157 3.13 -2.61 17.16
CA GLY A 157 3.06 -3.67 18.16
C GLY A 157 2.53 -4.94 17.53
N GLU A 158 3.07 -6.09 17.93
CA GLU A 158 2.46 -7.38 17.65
C GLU A 158 2.91 -8.46 18.62
N VAL A 159 2.20 -9.59 18.62
CA VAL A 159 2.59 -10.80 19.35
C VAL A 159 3.31 -11.75 18.40
N ARG A 160 4.49 -12.22 18.79
CA ARG A 160 5.29 -13.20 18.03
C ARG A 160 5.57 -14.45 18.85
N LYS A 161 5.93 -15.53 18.17
CA LYS A 161 6.52 -16.69 18.84
C LYS A 161 7.95 -16.37 19.25
N PHE A 162 8.37 -16.85 20.41
CA PHE A 162 9.74 -16.71 20.90
C PHE A 162 10.76 -17.29 19.89
N SER A 163 10.39 -18.35 19.17
CA SER A 163 11.21 -18.93 18.09
C SER A 163 11.54 -17.94 16.98
N ASP A 164 10.64 -17.00 16.68
CA ASP A 164 10.81 -16.07 15.57
C ASP A 164 11.84 -14.99 15.91
N MET A 165 12.09 -14.78 17.21
CA MET A 165 13.05 -13.80 17.71
C MET A 165 14.51 -14.20 17.44
N PHE A 166 14.80 -15.50 17.32
CA PHE A 166 16.15 -15.97 17.02
C PHE A 166 16.66 -15.54 15.64
N TYR A 167 15.76 -15.19 14.73
CA TYR A 167 16.12 -14.73 13.39
C TYR A 167 16.43 -13.23 13.33
N LEU A 168 16.10 -12.48 14.39
CA LEU A 168 16.41 -11.06 14.47
C LEU A 168 17.84 -10.87 14.98
N LYS A 169 18.64 -10.09 14.22
CA LYS A 169 20.01 -9.76 14.57
C LYS A 169 20.15 -8.26 14.73
N VAL A 170 20.89 -7.84 15.76
CA VAL A 170 21.29 -6.44 15.93
C VAL A 170 22.02 -5.98 14.66
N ASN A 171 21.60 -4.84 14.10
CA ASN A 171 22.09 -4.29 12.82
C ASN A 171 21.90 -5.22 11.60
N GLY A 172 21.08 -6.26 11.72
CA GLY A 172 20.70 -7.13 10.61
C GLY A 172 19.56 -6.54 9.78
N PRO A 173 19.44 -6.92 8.50
CA PRO A 173 18.27 -6.58 7.71
C PRO A 173 17.04 -7.26 8.31
N TYR A 174 15.91 -6.56 8.26
CA TYR A 174 14.62 -7.12 8.57
C TYR A 174 13.71 -6.98 7.34
N THR A 175 13.14 -8.09 6.89
CA THR A 175 12.20 -8.10 5.77
C THR A 175 10.90 -8.73 6.25
N PRO A 176 9.78 -7.98 6.29
CA PRO A 176 8.51 -8.55 6.66
C PRO A 176 8.02 -9.51 5.56
N THR A 177 7.34 -10.57 5.97
CA THR A 177 6.77 -11.58 5.06
C THR A 177 5.36 -11.22 4.59
N SER A 178 4.82 -10.07 5.01
CA SER A 178 3.48 -9.57 4.68
C SER A 178 3.49 -8.05 4.70
N PHE A 179 2.38 -7.42 4.33
CA PHE A 179 2.23 -5.98 4.53
C PHE A 179 2.41 -5.63 6.01
N PHE A 180 2.99 -4.47 6.26
CA PHE A 180 3.49 -4.08 7.56
C PHE A 180 2.87 -2.75 7.98
N SER A 181 1.70 -2.83 8.62
CA SER A 181 0.99 -1.67 9.16
C SER A 181 1.74 -1.06 10.34
N THR A 182 1.87 0.26 10.34
CA THR A 182 2.51 1.05 11.39
C THR A 182 1.71 2.31 11.66
N THR A 183 1.92 2.95 12.81
CA THR A 183 1.28 4.22 13.17
C THR A 183 2.31 5.26 13.60
N LYS A 184 2.01 6.54 13.41
CA LYS A 184 2.80 7.64 13.99
C LYS A 184 2.56 7.81 15.49
N GLU A 185 1.54 7.17 16.06
CA GLU A 185 1.18 7.31 17.46
C GLU A 185 1.82 6.20 18.32
N PRO A 186 2.74 6.52 19.25
CA PRO A 186 3.40 5.50 20.07
C PRO A 186 2.41 4.63 20.87
N ASN A 187 1.33 5.22 21.37
CA ASN A 187 0.30 4.51 22.14
C ASN A 187 -0.72 3.78 21.25
N GLY A 188 -0.77 4.08 19.95
CA GLY A 188 -1.65 3.43 18.99
C GLY A 188 -1.36 1.94 18.80
N VAL A 189 -0.19 1.47 19.26
CA VAL A 189 0.23 0.06 19.17
C VAL A 189 -0.30 -0.82 20.31
N ILE A 190 -0.73 -0.22 21.43
CA ILE A 190 -1.14 -0.95 22.64
C ILE A 190 -2.25 -1.97 22.36
N PRO A 191 -3.29 -1.68 21.55
CA PRO A 191 -4.33 -2.66 21.22
C PRO A 191 -3.84 -3.92 20.50
N PHE A 192 -2.63 -3.91 19.94
CA PHE A 192 -2.04 -5.04 19.21
C PHE A 192 -1.09 -5.88 20.07
N LEU A 193 -0.93 -5.51 21.34
CA LEU A 193 -0.18 -6.26 22.34
C LEU A 193 -1.15 -7.04 23.23
N LYS A 194 -0.68 -8.13 23.83
CA LYS A 194 -1.45 -8.87 24.85
C LYS A 194 -0.99 -8.47 26.24
N GLU A 195 -1.92 -8.51 27.19
CA GLU A 195 -1.57 -8.55 28.61
C GLU A 195 -0.62 -9.73 28.90
N ILE A 196 0.34 -9.57 29.80
CA ILE A 196 1.39 -10.57 30.06
C ILE A 196 0.79 -11.94 30.43
N GLN A 197 -0.25 -11.95 31.25
CA GLN A 197 -0.98 -13.15 31.67
C GLN A 197 -1.77 -13.84 30.55
N ALA A 198 -2.00 -13.15 29.42
CA ALA A 198 -2.71 -13.67 28.26
C ALA A 198 -1.75 -14.17 27.15
N LEU A 199 -0.44 -13.96 27.30
CA LEU A 199 0.55 -14.53 26.40
C LEU A 199 0.66 -16.04 26.64
N ALA A 200 0.66 -16.82 25.56
CA ALA A 200 1.03 -18.23 25.67
C ALA A 200 2.51 -18.35 26.07
N GLY A 201 2.90 -19.48 26.68
CA GLY A 201 4.26 -19.68 27.20
C GLY A 201 5.39 -19.60 26.16
N ASN A 202 5.06 -19.60 24.87
CA ASN A 202 5.99 -19.42 23.75
C ASN A 202 5.75 -18.13 22.95
N GLU A 203 4.95 -17.20 23.46
CA GLU A 203 4.66 -15.91 22.83
C GLU A 203 5.36 -14.76 23.55
N VAL A 204 5.63 -13.68 22.82
CA VAL A 204 6.19 -12.44 23.36
C VAL A 204 5.57 -11.24 22.64
N ASN A 205 5.37 -10.16 23.38
CA ASN A 205 5.04 -8.86 22.81
C ASN A 205 6.29 -8.25 22.17
N VAL A 206 6.18 -7.79 20.94
CA VAL A 206 7.26 -7.09 20.23
C VAL A 206 6.80 -5.69 19.87
N LEU A 207 7.59 -4.70 20.26
CA LEU A 207 7.43 -3.31 19.88
C LEU A 207 8.52 -2.94 18.88
N TYR A 208 8.11 -2.38 17.76
CA TYR A 208 8.98 -1.82 16.74
C TYR A 208 8.98 -0.30 16.83
N GLU A 209 10.16 0.28 16.82
CA GLU A 209 10.40 1.69 16.57
C GLU A 209 11.14 1.81 15.24
N ILE A 210 10.55 2.52 14.28
CA ILE A 210 10.99 2.52 12.90
C ILE A 210 11.21 3.96 12.46
N GLN A 211 12.44 4.27 12.06
CA GLN A 211 12.76 5.55 11.47
C GLN A 211 12.39 5.53 9.98
N HIS A 212 11.27 6.14 9.62
CA HIS A 212 10.84 6.29 8.24
C HIS A 212 11.54 7.50 7.62
N THR A 213 12.49 7.25 6.72
CA THR A 213 13.41 8.28 6.20
C THR A 213 13.23 8.62 4.73
N GLU A 214 12.45 7.83 3.98
CA GLU A 214 12.26 7.97 2.53
C GLU A 214 10.78 7.77 2.18
N PRO A 215 10.12 8.69 1.44
CA PRO A 215 8.70 8.55 1.10
C PRO A 215 8.37 7.33 0.23
N LEU A 216 9.33 6.85 -0.56
CA LEU A 216 9.11 5.76 -1.51
C LEU A 216 9.03 4.37 -0.87
N VAL A 217 9.33 4.23 0.43
CA VAL A 217 9.33 2.91 1.08
C VAL A 217 8.04 2.59 1.83
N GLY A 218 7.19 3.58 2.13
CA GLY A 218 5.93 3.37 2.83
C GLY A 218 4.87 4.41 2.45
N ALA A 219 3.62 3.97 2.33
CA ALA A 219 2.50 4.80 1.92
C ALA A 219 1.72 5.32 3.14
N ASN A 220 1.58 6.63 3.26
CA ASN A 220 0.68 7.23 4.24
C ASN A 220 -0.77 7.09 3.78
N ILE A 221 -1.52 6.18 4.41
CA ILE A 221 -2.91 5.90 4.04
C ILE A 221 -3.92 6.71 4.86
N SER A 222 -3.49 7.33 5.97
CA SER A 222 -4.33 8.19 6.83
C SER A 222 -5.03 9.30 6.06
N ASP A 223 -4.32 9.89 5.09
CA ASP A 223 -4.78 10.98 4.23
C ASP A 223 -5.98 10.61 3.35
N LEU A 224 -6.20 9.31 3.14
CA LEU A 224 -7.35 8.77 2.43
C LEU A 224 -8.46 8.37 3.41
N LEU A 225 -8.10 7.76 4.53
CA LEU A 225 -9.05 7.05 5.38
C LEU A 225 -9.80 7.97 6.34
N LYS A 226 -9.30 9.20 6.57
CA LYS A 226 -9.88 10.18 7.50
C LYS A 226 -10.14 9.59 8.90
N ASP A 227 -9.31 8.63 9.29
CA ASP A 227 -9.26 8.14 10.66
C ASP A 227 -8.08 8.77 11.41
N ASP A 228 -8.17 8.76 12.74
CA ASP A 228 -7.13 9.33 13.60
C ASP A 228 -5.92 8.39 13.75
N HIS A 229 -5.90 7.24 13.05
CA HIS A 229 -4.91 6.18 13.27
C HIS A 229 -3.51 6.50 12.73
N GLN A 230 -3.36 7.56 11.93
CA GLN A 230 -2.10 8.01 11.35
C GLN A 230 -1.25 6.87 10.77
N GLU A 231 -1.89 5.97 10.01
CA GLU A 231 -1.30 4.75 9.50
C GLU A 231 -0.38 4.98 8.29
N VAL A 232 0.80 4.35 8.35
CA VAL A 232 1.73 4.18 7.23
C VAL A 232 1.89 2.68 6.98
N LEU A 233 1.66 2.27 5.73
CA LEU A 233 1.70 0.87 5.32
C LEU A 233 2.90 0.61 4.39
N PHE A 234 3.62 -0.49 4.67
CA PHE A 234 4.75 -0.99 3.88
C PHE A 234 4.41 -2.35 3.25
#